data_AF-A0A9W9SXL1-F1
#
_entry.id   AF-A0A9W9SXL1-F1
#
_cell.length_a   1.000
_cell.length_b   1.000
_cell.length_c   1.000
_cell.angle_alpha   90.00
_cell.angle_beta   90.00
_cell.angle_gamma   90.00
#
_symmetry.space_group_name_H-M   'P 1'
#
loop_
_entity.id
_entity.type
_entity.pdbx_description
1 polymer ?
#
loop_
_entity_poly.entity_id
_entity_poly.type
_entity_poly.pdbx_seq_one_letter_code
_entity_poly.pdbx_strand_id
1 'polypeptide(L)'
;MSSITVKILAFWLFYIPVAFSTEIGDMFNVKQGSENGGFDSHLSVLRRWWTESQAMASARISAFDDAKGNADDTKTKNAKHALQKYLGINDDTDDEDVDDIKSILEEVQSFMIKKSSIPGGTPWLFSDSSWLEQKSRIDKIEECDEEVEIQNSEEYGSQLKVAKSLVPYWSSDLDQYIIDQAYGEGGLCSASGELGVTQTDFGVDAQGKKLSDVLSKSATLFHELFHLVLGNDDTIDATYNLGTLFQRVGKPYTIPAKSEWDGQRNALKNDARKTNIELVRTNPET
;
A
#
# COMPACT_ATOMS: atom_id res chain seq x y z
N MET A 1 -11.04 -15.89 -56.70
CA MET A 1 -10.33 -16.71 -55.69
C MET A 1 -9.70 -15.74 -54.69
N SER A 2 -10.42 -15.38 -53.63
CA SER A 2 -9.90 -14.51 -52.56
C SER A 2 -9.35 -15.35 -51.44
N SER A 3 -8.05 -15.20 -51.16
CA SER A 3 -7.38 -15.83 -50.04
C SER A 3 -7.72 -15.06 -48.76
N ILE A 4 -8.43 -15.71 -47.84
CA ILE A 4 -8.71 -15.18 -46.50
C ILE A 4 -7.44 -15.40 -45.66
N THR A 5 -6.68 -14.34 -45.45
CA THR A 5 -5.53 -14.34 -44.54
C THR A 5 -6.06 -14.28 -43.10
N VAL A 6 -6.14 -15.44 -42.45
CA VAL A 6 -6.45 -15.53 -41.01
C VAL A 6 -5.28 -14.93 -40.23
N LYS A 7 -5.45 -13.69 -39.76
CA LYS A 7 -4.55 -13.10 -38.77
C LYS A 7 -4.79 -13.80 -37.43
N ILE A 8 -3.99 -14.82 -37.15
CA ILE A 8 -3.90 -15.41 -35.81
C ILE A 8 -3.36 -14.30 -34.91
N LEU A 9 -4.24 -13.75 -34.07
CA LEU A 9 -3.84 -12.95 -32.91
C LEU A 9 -2.95 -13.88 -32.06
N ALA A 10 -1.63 -13.66 -32.11
CA ALA A 10 -0.72 -14.23 -31.15
C ALA A 10 -1.05 -13.60 -29.80
N PHE A 11 -1.98 -14.21 -29.08
CA PHE A 11 -2.06 -14.09 -27.64
C PHE A 11 -0.70 -14.54 -27.14
N TRP A 12 0.13 -13.59 -26.75
CA TRP A 12 1.35 -13.83 -25.98
C TRP A 12 0.92 -14.54 -24.71
N LEU A 13 0.89 -15.87 -24.76
CA LEU A 13 1.04 -16.73 -23.61
C LEU A 13 2.41 -16.37 -23.04
N PHE A 14 2.43 -15.38 -22.16
CA PHE A 14 3.46 -15.29 -21.17
C PHE A 14 3.53 -16.68 -20.55
N TYR A 15 4.65 -17.35 -20.76
CA TYR A 15 5.03 -18.50 -19.97
C TYR A 15 5.21 -17.92 -18.57
N ILE A 16 4.10 -17.78 -17.83
CA ILE A 16 4.16 -17.40 -16.43
C ILE A 16 4.80 -18.64 -15.82
N PRO A 17 6.09 -18.60 -15.41
CA PRO A 17 6.64 -19.70 -14.66
C PRO A 17 5.65 -19.97 -13.53
N VAL A 18 5.36 -21.25 -13.27
CA VAL A 18 4.54 -21.65 -12.12
C VAL A 18 5.32 -21.21 -10.88
N ALA A 19 5.20 -19.93 -10.54
CA ALA A 19 5.70 -19.37 -9.32
C ALA A 19 4.90 -20.07 -8.23
N PHE A 20 5.60 -20.55 -7.22
CA PHE A 20 4.98 -21.01 -5.99
C PHE A 20 4.16 -19.83 -5.44
N SER A 21 2.87 -19.79 -5.78
CA SER A 21 1.94 -18.81 -5.24
C SER A 21 1.67 -19.26 -3.82
N THR A 22 2.25 -18.54 -2.85
CA THR A 22 1.81 -18.62 -1.46
C THR A 22 0.35 -18.16 -1.37
N GLU A 23 -0.38 -18.69 -0.40
CA GLU A 23 -1.66 -18.12 -0.03
C GLU A 23 -1.45 -16.94 0.93
N ILE A 24 -2.39 -16.00 0.95
CA ILE A 24 -2.28 -14.85 1.87
C ILE A 24 -2.24 -15.28 3.34
N GLY A 25 -2.88 -16.41 3.69
CA GLY A 25 -2.81 -16.99 5.04
C GLY A 25 -1.44 -17.58 5.40
N ASP A 26 -0.54 -17.78 4.44
CA ASP A 26 0.85 -18.18 4.73
C ASP A 26 1.71 -17.02 5.23
N MET A 27 1.26 -15.79 4.95
CA MET A 27 1.96 -14.53 5.18
C MET A 27 1.32 -13.66 6.25
N PHE A 28 0.03 -13.87 6.54
CA PHE A 28 -0.74 -13.06 7.48
C PHE A 28 -1.56 -13.92 8.44
N ASN A 29 -1.70 -13.44 9.67
CA ASN A 29 -2.77 -13.85 10.58
C ASN A 29 -4.06 -13.19 10.09
N VAL A 30 -4.76 -13.85 9.17
CA VAL A 30 -6.03 -13.33 8.61
C VAL A 30 -7.14 -13.53 9.63
N LYS A 31 -7.75 -12.44 10.10
CA LYS A 31 -8.88 -12.50 11.03
C LYS A 31 -10.05 -13.27 10.40
N GLN A 32 -10.43 -14.37 11.03
CA GLN A 32 -11.57 -15.20 10.64
C GLN A 32 -12.87 -14.66 11.24
N GLY A 33 -14.00 -15.08 10.70
CA GLY A 33 -15.34 -14.68 11.13
C GLY A 33 -15.93 -13.54 10.29
N SER A 34 -17.15 -13.15 10.64
CA SER A 34 -17.90 -12.05 10.00
C SER A 34 -18.04 -10.80 10.87
N GLU A 35 -17.45 -10.80 12.06
CA GLU A 35 -17.53 -9.72 13.04
C GLU A 35 -16.13 -9.15 13.30
N ASN A 36 -16.05 -7.90 13.75
CA ASN A 36 -14.84 -7.26 14.26
C ASN A 36 -13.62 -7.42 13.32
N GLY A 37 -13.74 -6.98 12.07
CA GLY A 37 -12.66 -7.07 11.08
C GLY A 37 -12.42 -8.46 10.48
N GLY A 38 -13.36 -9.40 10.64
CA GLY A 38 -13.27 -10.72 10.03
C GLY A 38 -13.44 -10.74 8.50
N PHE A 39 -12.74 -11.66 7.83
CA PHE A 39 -12.68 -11.77 6.37
C PHE A 39 -13.61 -12.80 5.73
N ASP A 40 -14.44 -13.56 6.46
CA ASP A 40 -15.12 -14.74 5.91
C ASP A 40 -15.93 -14.45 4.63
N SER A 41 -16.60 -13.30 4.58
CA SER A 41 -17.37 -12.83 3.41
C SER A 41 -16.50 -12.32 2.25
N HIS A 42 -15.21 -12.12 2.47
CA HIS A 42 -14.26 -11.45 1.59
C HIS A 42 -13.02 -12.30 1.24
N LEU A 43 -12.83 -13.49 1.83
CA LEU A 43 -11.65 -14.33 1.61
C LEU A 43 -11.36 -14.63 0.14
N SER A 44 -12.38 -14.88 -0.68
CA SER A 44 -12.20 -15.14 -2.11
C SER A 44 -11.68 -13.91 -2.86
N VAL A 45 -12.18 -12.74 -2.47
CA VAL A 45 -11.76 -11.45 -3.03
C VAL A 45 -10.32 -11.13 -2.61
N LEU A 46 -10.01 -11.35 -1.34
CA LEU A 46 -8.69 -11.13 -0.77
C LEU A 46 -7.63 -12.03 -1.41
N ARG A 47 -7.93 -13.32 -1.57
CA ARG A 47 -7.05 -14.27 -2.29
C ARG A 47 -6.77 -13.82 -3.72
N ARG A 48 -7.81 -13.35 -4.43
CA ARG A 48 -7.62 -12.79 -5.77
C ARG A 48 -6.71 -11.57 -5.74
N TRP A 49 -6.91 -10.62 -4.82
CA TRP A 49 -6.04 -9.45 -4.72
C TRP A 49 -4.59 -9.81 -4.39
N TRP A 50 -4.39 -10.81 -3.55
CA TRP A 50 -3.07 -11.34 -3.26
C TRP A 50 -2.39 -11.87 -4.52
N THR A 51 -3.07 -12.74 -5.30
CA THR A 51 -2.55 -13.25 -6.57
C THR A 51 -2.27 -12.12 -7.57
N GLU A 52 -3.17 -11.15 -7.70
CA GLU A 52 -2.97 -9.97 -8.55
C GLU A 52 -1.74 -9.15 -8.10
N SER A 53 -1.55 -8.97 -6.78
CA SER A 53 -0.40 -8.27 -6.20
C SER A 53 0.91 -8.99 -6.53
N GLN A 54 0.94 -10.33 -6.42
CA GLN A 54 2.13 -11.13 -6.76
C GLN A 54 2.46 -11.01 -8.25
N ALA A 55 1.44 -11.00 -9.10
CA ALA A 55 1.61 -10.81 -10.53
C ALA A 55 2.14 -9.40 -10.85
N MET A 56 1.66 -8.36 -10.16
CA MET A 56 2.17 -7.00 -10.31
C MET A 56 3.64 -6.88 -9.88
N ALA A 57 4.02 -7.42 -8.72
CA ALA A 57 5.40 -7.45 -8.25
C ALA A 57 6.32 -8.13 -9.30
N SER A 58 5.92 -9.32 -9.74
CA SER A 58 6.68 -10.11 -10.71
C SER A 58 6.81 -9.42 -12.07
N ALA A 59 5.73 -8.82 -12.57
CA ALA A 59 5.73 -8.09 -13.82
C ALA A 59 6.61 -6.83 -13.76
N ARG A 60 6.57 -6.09 -12.63
CA ARG A 60 7.43 -4.91 -12.42
C ARG A 60 8.91 -5.32 -12.41
N ILE A 61 9.29 -6.34 -11.65
CA ILE A 61 10.68 -6.84 -11.61
C ILE A 61 11.14 -7.31 -13.00
N SER A 62 10.29 -8.07 -13.70
CA SER A 62 10.61 -8.54 -15.06
C SER A 62 10.82 -7.39 -16.05
N ALA A 63 10.11 -6.27 -15.86
CA ALA A 63 10.28 -5.09 -16.72
C ALA A 63 11.69 -4.48 -16.61
N PHE A 64 12.34 -4.53 -15.44
CA PHE A 64 13.74 -4.09 -15.31
C PHE A 64 14.67 -4.96 -16.14
N ASP A 65 14.50 -6.28 -16.11
CA ASP A 65 15.36 -7.20 -16.86
C ASP A 65 15.12 -7.06 -18.38
N ASP A 66 13.86 -6.90 -18.79
CA ASP A 66 13.49 -6.71 -20.19
C ASP A 66 13.96 -5.37 -20.76
N ALA A 67 14.03 -4.33 -19.93
CA ALA A 67 14.52 -3.00 -20.30
C ALA A 67 16.04 -2.99 -20.61
N LYS A 68 16.80 -3.97 -20.10
CA LYS A 68 18.24 -4.17 -20.39
C LYS A 68 18.51 -4.86 -21.74
N GLY A 69 17.46 -5.27 -22.46
CA GLY A 69 17.56 -5.93 -23.76
C GLY A 69 17.98 -5.00 -24.91
N ASN A 70 17.89 -5.50 -26.15
CA ASN A 70 18.22 -4.71 -27.33
C ASN A 70 17.24 -3.54 -27.49
N ALA A 71 17.76 -2.31 -27.59
CA ALA A 71 16.97 -1.09 -27.69
C ALA A 71 15.96 -1.08 -28.84
N ASP A 72 16.20 -1.83 -29.92
CA ASP A 72 15.28 -1.91 -31.06
C ASP A 72 14.14 -2.91 -30.87
N ASP A 73 14.27 -3.84 -29.92
CA ASP A 73 13.27 -4.87 -29.67
C ASP A 73 11.98 -4.30 -29.08
N THR A 74 10.85 -4.87 -29.50
CA THR A 74 9.53 -4.40 -29.03
C THR A 74 9.35 -4.66 -27.54
N LYS A 75 9.90 -5.76 -27.01
CA LYS A 75 9.81 -6.09 -25.57
C LYS A 75 10.55 -5.04 -24.74
N THR A 76 11.78 -4.72 -25.12
CA THR A 76 12.59 -3.69 -24.43
C THR A 76 11.94 -2.31 -24.48
N LYS A 77 11.40 -1.90 -25.63
CA LYS A 77 10.66 -0.63 -25.76
C LYS A 77 9.42 -0.58 -24.85
N ASN A 78 8.65 -1.67 -24.81
CA ASN A 78 7.46 -1.76 -23.95
C ASN A 78 7.83 -1.77 -22.47
N ALA A 79 8.90 -2.47 -22.09
CA ALA A 79 9.40 -2.52 -20.71
C ALA A 79 9.86 -1.14 -20.23
N LYS A 80 10.70 -0.45 -21.02
CA LYS A 80 11.08 0.95 -20.75
C LYS A 80 9.88 1.87 -20.61
N HIS A 81 8.90 1.75 -21.51
CA HIS A 81 7.67 2.56 -21.44
C HIS A 81 6.87 2.28 -20.17
N ALA A 82 6.76 1.01 -19.75
CA ALA A 82 6.08 0.64 -18.51
C ALA A 82 6.80 1.20 -17.28
N LEU A 83 8.12 1.04 -17.19
CA LEU A 83 8.93 1.59 -16.09
C LEU A 83 8.80 3.12 -16.01
N GLN A 84 8.87 3.80 -17.16
CA GLN A 84 8.63 5.24 -17.21
C GLN A 84 7.23 5.63 -16.75
N LYS A 85 6.21 4.87 -17.20
CA LYS A 85 4.83 5.23 -16.95
C LYS A 85 4.41 5.04 -15.50
N TYR A 86 4.87 3.97 -14.87
CA TYR A 86 4.40 3.53 -13.55
C TYR A 86 5.41 3.80 -12.43
N LEU A 87 6.70 3.96 -12.74
CA LEU A 87 7.76 4.20 -11.77
C LEU A 87 8.53 5.51 -12.05
N GLY A 88 8.22 6.21 -13.14
CA GLY A 88 8.92 7.45 -13.51
C GLY A 88 10.34 7.26 -14.06
N ILE A 89 10.82 6.02 -14.15
CA ILE A 89 12.17 5.66 -14.59
C ILE A 89 12.33 5.92 -16.08
N ASN A 90 13.31 6.73 -16.46
CA ASN A 90 13.59 7.07 -17.85
C ASN A 90 15.11 6.99 -18.12
N ASP A 91 15.53 7.29 -19.35
CA ASP A 91 16.95 7.17 -19.76
C ASP A 91 17.88 8.17 -19.03
N ASP A 92 17.33 9.19 -18.35
CA ASP A 92 18.09 10.14 -17.52
C ASP A 92 18.08 9.79 -16.02
N THR A 93 17.37 8.73 -15.60
CA THR A 93 17.38 8.25 -14.20
C THR A 93 18.72 7.60 -13.89
N ASP A 94 19.28 7.87 -12.71
CA ASP A 94 20.56 7.29 -12.29
C ASP A 94 20.46 5.77 -12.14
N ASP A 95 21.50 5.03 -12.56
CA ASP A 95 21.51 3.58 -12.48
C ASP A 95 21.42 3.08 -11.02
N GLU A 96 21.97 3.84 -10.06
CA GLU A 96 21.87 3.54 -8.62
C GLU A 96 20.41 3.65 -8.15
N ASP A 97 19.70 4.72 -8.53
CA ASP A 97 18.27 4.90 -8.22
C ASP A 97 17.42 3.76 -8.83
N VAL A 98 17.75 3.34 -10.06
CA VAL A 98 17.05 2.24 -10.75
C VAL A 98 17.25 0.92 -10.02
N ASP A 99 18.49 0.62 -9.61
CA ASP A 99 18.80 -0.61 -8.88
C ASP A 99 18.19 -0.61 -7.47
N ASP A 100 18.15 0.54 -6.77
CA ASP A 100 17.48 0.69 -5.47
C ASP A 100 15.97 0.42 -5.57
N ILE A 101 15.28 1.02 -6.54
CA ILE A 101 13.84 0.76 -6.78
C ILE A 101 13.61 -0.72 -7.09
N LYS A 102 14.49 -1.35 -7.88
CA LYS A 102 14.39 -2.78 -8.18
C LYS A 102 14.59 -3.62 -6.92
N SER A 103 15.57 -3.30 -6.09
CA SER A 103 15.87 -4.00 -4.84
C SER A 103 14.67 -3.97 -3.88
N ILE A 104 14.02 -2.81 -3.74
CA ILE A 104 12.80 -2.66 -2.94
C ILE A 104 11.68 -3.60 -3.45
N LEU A 105 11.44 -3.63 -4.76
CA LEU A 105 10.44 -4.52 -5.36
C LEU A 105 10.77 -5.99 -5.11
N GLU A 106 12.04 -6.37 -5.20
CA GLU A 106 12.52 -7.73 -4.93
C GLU A 106 12.37 -8.12 -3.46
N GLU A 107 12.52 -7.17 -2.53
CA GLU A 107 12.30 -7.40 -1.10
C GLU A 107 10.82 -7.65 -0.80
N VAL A 108 9.92 -6.82 -1.34
CA VAL A 108 8.47 -7.01 -1.25
C VAL A 108 8.08 -8.35 -1.86
N GLN A 109 8.57 -8.68 -3.07
CA GLN A 109 8.30 -9.96 -3.70
C GLN A 109 8.82 -11.13 -2.84
N SER A 110 10.01 -11.00 -2.25
CA SER A 110 10.61 -12.01 -1.37
C SER A 110 9.75 -12.27 -0.14
N PHE A 111 9.16 -11.22 0.45
CA PHE A 111 8.18 -11.38 1.51
C PHE A 111 6.97 -12.15 0.98
N MET A 112 6.37 -11.70 -0.13
CA MET A 112 5.17 -12.33 -0.69
C MET A 112 5.34 -13.81 -0.99
N ILE A 113 6.55 -14.29 -1.33
CA ILE A 113 6.82 -15.71 -1.61
C ILE A 113 7.48 -16.45 -0.43
N LYS A 114 7.41 -15.89 0.78
CA LYS A 114 7.92 -16.47 2.03
C LYS A 114 9.43 -16.77 2.01
N LYS A 115 10.19 -15.98 1.26
CA LYS A 115 11.66 -16.01 1.28
C LYS A 115 12.26 -15.05 2.31
N SER A 116 11.53 -14.01 2.69
CA SER A 116 11.85 -13.14 3.82
C SER A 116 10.70 -13.11 4.83
N SER A 117 11.04 -12.70 6.05
CA SER A 117 10.08 -12.44 7.13
C SER A 117 10.27 -11.01 7.59
N ILE A 118 9.18 -10.35 7.98
CA ILE A 118 9.29 -9.03 8.60
C ILE A 118 9.74 -9.17 10.06
N PRO A 119 10.46 -8.17 10.60
CA PRO A 119 10.76 -8.11 12.03
C PRO A 119 9.48 -8.15 12.86
N GLY A 120 9.48 -8.98 13.91
CA GLY A 120 8.37 -9.09 14.84
C GLY A 120 7.30 -10.15 14.51
N GLY A 121 7.40 -10.84 13.37
CA GLY A 121 6.63 -12.07 13.13
C GLY A 121 5.59 -11.96 12.02
N THR A 122 4.51 -12.72 12.13
CA THR A 122 3.44 -12.76 11.13
C THR A 122 2.43 -11.63 11.41
N PRO A 123 2.28 -10.65 10.52
CA PRO A 123 1.38 -9.53 10.72
C PRO A 123 -0.08 -9.97 10.68
N TRP A 124 -0.95 -9.21 11.35
CA TRP A 124 -2.39 -9.39 11.28
C TRP A 124 -3.01 -8.67 10.10
N LEU A 125 -4.03 -9.28 9.52
CA LEU A 125 -4.81 -8.70 8.45
C LEU A 125 -6.28 -8.73 8.82
N PHE A 126 -6.88 -7.54 8.88
CA PHE A 126 -8.30 -7.33 9.18
C PHE A 126 -9.03 -6.75 7.97
N SER A 127 -10.28 -7.15 7.78
CA SER A 127 -11.10 -6.71 6.65
C SER A 127 -11.46 -5.24 6.78
N ASP A 128 -11.60 -4.79 8.02
CA ASP A 128 -11.98 -3.44 8.37
C ASP A 128 -11.39 -3.00 9.71
N SER A 129 -11.69 -1.78 10.16
CA SER A 129 -11.24 -1.22 11.44
C SER A 129 -12.16 -1.55 12.63
N SER A 130 -13.22 -2.35 12.44
CA SER A 130 -14.14 -2.74 13.54
C SER A 130 -13.56 -3.77 14.52
N TRP A 131 -12.37 -4.33 14.22
CA TRP A 131 -11.56 -5.09 15.18
C TRP A 131 -11.05 -4.23 16.36
N LEU A 132 -11.08 -2.90 16.21
CA LEU A 132 -10.72 -1.96 17.26
C LEU A 132 -11.96 -1.46 18.00
N GLU A 133 -11.91 -1.59 19.32
CA GLU A 133 -12.91 -1.00 20.20
C GLU A 133 -12.39 0.32 20.74
N GLN A 134 -13.04 1.43 20.39
CA GLN A 134 -12.71 2.73 20.96
C GLN A 134 -12.93 2.73 22.48
N LYS A 135 -11.92 3.16 23.24
CA LYS A 135 -11.98 3.27 24.70
C LYS A 135 -11.89 4.73 25.16
N SER A 136 -12.37 4.99 26.36
CA SER A 136 -12.21 6.29 27.00
C SER A 136 -10.85 6.37 27.69
N ARG A 137 -10.21 7.54 27.67
CA ARG A 137 -8.93 7.78 28.37
C ARG A 137 -8.99 7.55 29.88
N ILE A 138 -10.18 7.65 30.46
CA ILE A 138 -10.45 7.43 31.89
C ILE A 138 -10.95 6.01 32.19
N ASP A 139 -11.07 5.15 31.17
CA ASP A 139 -11.34 3.73 31.43
C ASP A 139 -10.15 3.15 32.21
N LYS A 140 -10.46 2.21 33.10
CA LYS A 140 -9.49 1.59 33.99
C LYS A 140 -8.94 0.31 33.39
N ILE A 141 -7.64 0.12 33.55
CA ILE A 141 -6.91 -1.09 33.20
C ILE A 141 -6.15 -1.60 34.42
N GLU A 142 -5.86 -2.89 34.43
CA GLU A 142 -5.09 -3.52 35.49
C GLU A 142 -3.60 -3.45 35.14
N GLU A 143 -2.83 -2.72 35.95
CA GLU A 143 -1.37 -2.66 35.86
C GLU A 143 -0.78 -3.04 37.22
N CYS A 144 0.03 -4.11 37.27
CA CYS A 144 0.68 -4.56 38.50
C CYS A 144 -0.27 -4.73 39.71
N ASP A 145 -1.43 -5.35 39.50
CA ASP A 145 -2.50 -5.56 40.50
C ASP A 145 -3.20 -4.26 40.99
N GLU A 146 -2.99 -3.13 40.31
CA GLU A 146 -3.67 -1.86 40.57
C GLU A 146 -4.53 -1.42 39.37
N GLU A 147 -5.70 -0.84 39.64
CA GLU A 147 -6.51 -0.21 38.61
C GLU A 147 -6.03 1.21 38.33
N VAL A 148 -5.50 1.44 37.13
CA VAL A 148 -5.09 2.76 36.66
C VAL A 148 -5.94 3.20 35.46
N GLU A 149 -6.18 4.50 35.32
CA GLU A 149 -6.78 5.03 34.09
C GLU A 149 -5.80 4.87 32.93
N ILE A 150 -6.26 4.54 31.72
CA ILE A 150 -5.39 4.35 30.54
C ILE A 150 -4.46 5.55 30.30
N GLN A 151 -4.94 6.78 30.51
CA GLN A 151 -4.09 7.98 30.36
C GLN A 151 -2.99 8.13 31.42
N ASN A 152 -3.09 7.41 32.53
CA ASN A 152 -2.12 7.39 33.62
C ASN A 152 -1.22 6.15 33.60
N SER A 153 -1.54 5.16 32.77
CA SER A 153 -0.71 3.99 32.44
C SER A 153 0.76 4.35 32.25
N GLU A 154 1.66 3.54 32.79
CA GLU A 154 3.09 3.68 32.50
C GLU A 154 3.38 3.42 31.01
N GLU A 155 2.68 2.45 30.42
CA GLU A 155 2.84 2.03 29.04
C GLU A 155 2.25 3.05 28.04
N TYR A 156 0.98 3.43 28.22
CA TYR A 156 0.24 4.23 27.23
C TYR A 156 0.12 5.71 27.60
N GLY A 157 0.26 6.05 28.88
CA GLY A 157 -0.04 7.38 29.39
C GLY A 157 0.89 8.45 28.82
N SER A 158 2.13 8.11 28.49
CA SER A 158 3.09 9.04 27.88
C SER A 158 2.60 9.55 26.51
N GLN A 159 2.11 8.66 25.64
CA GLN A 159 1.60 8.99 24.31
C GLN A 159 0.32 9.83 24.40
N LEU A 160 -0.61 9.44 25.28
CA LEU A 160 -1.87 10.16 25.49
C LEU A 160 -1.68 11.54 26.13
N LYS A 161 -0.58 11.78 26.86
CA LYS A 161 -0.25 13.09 27.44
C LYS A 161 0.25 14.08 26.39
N VAL A 162 0.94 13.61 25.34
CA VAL A 162 1.51 14.46 24.28
C VAL A 162 0.39 15.10 23.45
N ALA A 163 -0.67 14.36 23.14
CA ALA A 163 -1.80 14.89 22.38
C ALA A 163 -3.14 14.54 23.05
N LYS A 164 -3.83 15.59 23.53
CA LYS A 164 -5.15 15.47 24.19
C LYS A 164 -6.24 14.91 23.28
N SER A 165 -6.05 15.00 21.96
CA SER A 165 -6.96 14.51 20.94
C SER A 165 -6.80 13.03 20.63
N LEU A 166 -5.72 12.36 21.10
CA LEU A 166 -5.53 10.95 20.79
C LEU A 166 -6.53 10.10 21.55
N VAL A 167 -7.04 9.09 20.85
CA VAL A 167 -8.05 8.17 21.32
C VAL A 167 -7.41 6.79 21.46
N PRO A 168 -7.51 6.13 22.62
CA PRO A 168 -7.07 4.76 22.77
C PRO A 168 -8.08 3.80 22.14
N TYR A 169 -7.57 2.80 21.44
CA TYR A 169 -8.35 1.71 20.88
C TYR A 169 -7.86 0.39 21.46
N TRP A 170 -8.78 -0.47 21.90
CA TRP A 170 -8.45 -1.81 22.36
C TRP A 170 -8.53 -2.80 21.20
N SER A 171 -7.52 -3.67 21.07
CA SER A 171 -7.56 -4.82 20.19
C SER A 171 -7.63 -6.11 21.02
N SER A 172 -8.69 -6.88 20.86
CA SER A 172 -8.80 -8.20 21.49
C SER A 172 -7.93 -9.26 20.82
N ASP A 173 -7.59 -9.08 19.55
CA ASP A 173 -6.72 -10.01 18.80
C ASP A 173 -5.25 -9.84 19.15
N LEU A 174 -4.84 -8.61 19.46
CA LEU A 174 -3.46 -8.29 19.85
C LEU A 174 -3.26 -8.19 21.36
N ASP A 175 -4.36 -8.21 22.13
CA ASP A 175 -4.39 -8.05 23.60
C ASP A 175 -3.65 -6.79 24.08
N GLN A 176 -3.82 -5.68 23.38
CA GLN A 176 -3.14 -4.41 23.69
C GLN A 176 -3.97 -3.18 23.28
N TYR A 177 -3.60 -2.04 23.85
CA TYR A 177 -4.07 -0.75 23.38
C TYR A 177 -3.24 -0.25 22.21
N ILE A 178 -3.94 0.28 21.22
CA ILE A 178 -3.38 0.97 20.06
C ILE A 178 -3.74 2.43 20.20
N ILE A 179 -2.71 3.28 20.22
CA ILE A 179 -2.89 4.73 20.25
C ILE A 179 -2.69 5.23 18.83
N ASP A 180 -3.78 5.72 18.27
CA ASP A 180 -3.74 6.42 17.00
C ASP A 180 -3.06 7.77 17.22
N GLN A 181 -1.85 7.95 16.68
CA GLN A 181 -1.12 9.20 16.82
C GLN A 181 -1.55 10.23 15.78
N ALA A 182 -2.24 9.83 14.70
CA ALA A 182 -2.74 10.74 13.68
C ALA A 182 -3.78 10.12 12.72
N TYR A 183 -5.05 10.03 13.14
CA TYR A 183 -6.18 9.94 12.19
C TYR A 183 -6.15 11.17 11.29
N GLY A 184 -5.57 11.01 10.09
CA GLY A 184 -5.44 12.05 9.07
C GLY A 184 -4.01 12.38 8.63
N GLU A 185 -2.96 12.02 9.39
CA GLU A 185 -1.56 12.30 9.02
C GLU A 185 -0.55 11.17 9.33
N GLY A 186 -0.96 10.00 9.87
CA GLY A 186 -0.08 8.82 9.97
C GLY A 186 -0.39 7.84 11.10
N GLY A 187 -0.76 6.61 10.71
CA GLY A 187 -0.48 5.34 11.41
C GLY A 187 -1.12 5.03 12.78
N LEU A 188 -1.64 3.82 12.91
CA LEU A 188 -1.87 3.15 14.19
C LEU A 188 -0.56 2.50 14.67
N CYS A 189 -0.09 2.80 15.89
CA CYS A 189 1.11 2.17 16.44
C CYS A 189 0.74 1.00 17.35
N SER A 190 1.17 -0.21 16.99
CA SER A 190 1.16 -1.40 17.86
C SER A 190 2.57 -1.74 18.35
N ALA A 191 2.68 -2.66 19.32
CA ALA A 191 3.97 -3.22 19.70
C ALA A 191 4.69 -3.85 18.49
N SER A 192 6.03 -3.82 18.51
CA SER A 192 6.87 -4.39 17.46
C SER A 192 6.48 -5.85 17.18
N GLY A 193 5.99 -6.12 15.97
CA GLY A 193 5.57 -7.46 15.52
C GLY A 193 4.08 -7.72 15.51
N GLU A 194 3.29 -6.86 16.15
CA GLU A 194 1.84 -6.94 16.18
C GLU A 194 1.22 -5.97 15.17
N LEU A 195 1.84 -5.84 13.99
CA LEU A 195 1.38 -4.91 12.96
C LEU A 195 0.05 -5.42 12.39
N GLY A 196 -1.00 -4.61 12.54
CA GLY A 196 -2.31 -4.84 11.95
C GLY A 196 -2.49 -4.01 10.69
N VAL A 197 -2.76 -4.66 9.56
CA VAL A 197 -3.13 -3.97 8.32
C VAL A 197 -4.65 -3.99 8.20
N THR A 198 -5.27 -2.82 8.03
CA THR A 198 -6.72 -2.69 7.81
C THR A 198 -6.99 -1.79 6.61
N GLN A 199 -8.05 -2.08 5.85
CA GLN A 199 -8.28 -1.42 4.57
C GLN A 199 -9.70 -0.85 4.39
N THR A 200 -10.46 -0.53 5.44
CA THR A 200 -11.89 -0.23 5.19
C THR A 200 -12.27 1.16 4.78
N ASP A 201 -11.61 2.19 5.27
CA ASP A 201 -12.13 3.54 5.07
C ASP A 201 -11.03 4.44 4.58
N PHE A 202 -10.69 4.26 3.30
CA PHE A 202 -10.21 5.39 2.54
C PHE A 202 -11.26 6.49 2.64
N GLY A 203 -10.87 7.60 3.27
CA GLY A 203 -11.71 8.73 3.57
C GLY A 203 -12.71 9.04 2.46
N VAL A 204 -13.91 9.41 2.86
CA VAL A 204 -14.96 9.76 1.92
C VAL A 204 -14.67 11.15 1.37
N ASP A 205 -14.70 11.35 0.05
CA ASP A 205 -14.56 12.69 -0.50
C ASP A 205 -15.74 13.59 -0.06
N ALA A 206 -15.61 14.91 -0.29
CA ALA A 206 -16.67 15.86 0.04
C ALA A 206 -18.00 15.59 -0.71
N GLN A 207 -18.03 14.64 -1.64
CA GLN A 207 -19.18 14.20 -2.41
C GLN A 207 -19.68 12.80 -2.00
N GLY A 208 -19.11 12.17 -0.98
CA GLY A 208 -19.56 10.86 -0.50
C GLY A 208 -18.93 9.65 -1.23
N LYS A 209 -17.95 9.85 -2.11
CA LYS A 209 -17.27 8.73 -2.80
C LYS A 209 -16.11 8.20 -1.98
N LYS A 210 -15.97 6.88 -1.92
CA LYS A 210 -14.84 6.23 -1.27
C LYS A 210 -13.71 6.04 -2.28
N LEU A 211 -12.45 6.13 -1.86
CA LEU A 211 -11.32 5.84 -2.76
C LEU A 211 -11.34 4.39 -3.23
N SER A 212 -11.92 3.51 -2.41
CA SER A 212 -12.21 2.12 -2.75
C SER A 212 -13.08 1.95 -4.00
N ASP A 213 -13.76 3.01 -4.43
CA ASP A 213 -14.60 3.03 -5.64
C ASP A 213 -13.79 3.40 -6.90
N VAL A 214 -12.54 3.85 -6.74
CA VAL A 214 -11.70 4.39 -7.82
C VAL A 214 -10.37 3.64 -7.99
N LEU A 215 -9.70 3.24 -6.90
CA LEU A 215 -8.46 2.47 -6.97
C LEU A 215 -8.73 0.96 -6.94
N SER A 216 -7.97 0.20 -7.74
CA SER A 216 -8.01 -1.25 -7.71
C SER A 216 -7.44 -1.74 -6.39
N LYS A 217 -8.28 -2.36 -5.56
CA LYS A 217 -7.95 -2.83 -4.20
C LYS A 217 -6.74 -3.77 -4.12
N SER A 218 -6.38 -4.47 -5.20
CA SER A 218 -5.13 -5.24 -5.31
C SER A 218 -3.89 -4.37 -5.47
N ALA A 219 -3.94 -3.27 -6.21
CA ALA A 219 -2.82 -2.33 -6.30
C ALA A 219 -2.57 -1.66 -4.95
N THR A 220 -3.64 -1.34 -4.23
CA THR A 220 -3.51 -0.83 -2.87
C THR A 220 -2.95 -1.87 -1.92
N LEU A 221 -3.45 -3.11 -1.93
CA LEU A 221 -2.82 -4.18 -1.14
C LEU A 221 -1.33 -4.31 -1.48
N PHE A 222 -0.96 -4.29 -2.75
CA PHE A 222 0.44 -4.33 -3.17
C PHE A 222 1.25 -3.15 -2.63
N HIS A 223 0.70 -1.94 -2.63
CA HIS A 223 1.33 -0.76 -2.07
C HIS A 223 1.53 -0.85 -0.54
N GLU A 224 0.52 -1.29 0.20
CA GLU A 224 0.63 -1.46 1.67
C GLU A 224 1.72 -2.47 2.07
N LEU A 225 2.09 -3.40 1.17
CA LEU A 225 3.21 -4.31 1.41
C LEU A 225 4.56 -3.60 1.44
N PHE A 226 4.72 -2.45 0.81
CA PHE A 226 5.95 -1.67 0.91
C PHE A 226 6.11 -1.12 2.32
N HIS A 227 5.05 -0.50 2.87
CA HIS A 227 5.04 -0.03 4.26
C HIS A 227 5.31 -1.15 5.25
N LEU A 228 4.70 -2.31 5.02
CA LEU A 228 4.87 -3.48 5.87
C LEU A 228 6.31 -4.04 5.84
N VAL A 229 6.92 -4.10 4.66
CA VAL A 229 8.24 -4.73 4.47
C VAL A 229 9.38 -3.77 4.81
N LEU A 230 9.29 -2.51 4.38
CA LEU A 230 10.35 -1.52 4.53
C LEU A 230 10.18 -0.67 5.80
N GLY A 231 8.98 -0.65 6.38
CA GLY A 231 8.62 0.26 7.46
C GLY A 231 8.15 1.62 6.95
N ASN A 232 7.30 2.28 7.75
CA ASN A 232 6.65 3.55 7.38
C ASN A 232 7.65 4.71 7.17
N ASP A 233 8.75 4.73 7.93
CA ASP A 233 9.74 5.83 7.89
C ASP A 233 10.48 5.88 6.54
N ASP A 234 10.69 4.71 5.92
CA ASP A 234 11.38 4.55 4.64
C ASP A 234 10.42 4.55 3.45
N THR A 235 9.12 4.71 3.71
CA THR A 235 8.06 4.74 2.70
C THR A 235 7.14 5.93 2.94
N ILE A 236 7.74 7.13 2.94
CA ILE A 236 7.01 8.38 3.16
C ILE A 236 5.95 8.57 2.08
N ASP A 237 4.71 8.39 2.51
CA ASP A 237 3.53 8.52 1.70
C ASP A 237 3.21 10.01 1.43
N ALA A 238 3.92 10.58 0.46
CA ALA A 238 3.82 12.00 0.13
C ALA A 238 2.49 12.36 -0.55
N THR A 239 1.59 11.40 -0.80
CA THR A 239 0.35 11.61 -1.55
C THR A 239 -0.95 11.14 -0.90
N TYR A 240 -0.93 10.45 0.24
CA TYR A 240 -2.14 10.19 1.03
C TYR A 240 -2.71 11.43 1.74
N ASN A 241 -2.43 12.64 1.24
CA ASN A 241 -3.42 13.69 1.35
C ASN A 241 -4.63 13.30 0.47
N LEU A 242 -5.49 12.42 1.01
CA LEU A 242 -6.68 11.89 0.35
C LEU A 242 -7.55 13.00 -0.23
N GLY A 243 -7.66 14.13 0.49
CA GLY A 243 -8.34 15.32 -0.02
C GLY A 243 -7.76 15.83 -1.33
N THR A 244 -6.43 15.85 -1.45
CA THR A 244 -5.71 16.20 -2.68
C THR A 244 -5.90 15.13 -3.76
N LEU A 245 -5.85 13.85 -3.41
CA LEU A 245 -6.06 12.75 -4.36
C LEU A 245 -7.47 12.78 -4.97
N PHE A 246 -8.52 12.97 -4.17
CA PHE A 246 -9.90 13.11 -4.66
C PHE A 246 -10.09 14.36 -5.51
N GLN A 247 -9.50 15.49 -5.12
CA GLN A 247 -9.52 16.70 -5.95
C GLN A 247 -8.87 16.45 -7.31
N ARG A 248 -7.76 15.70 -7.33
CA ARG A 248 -7.03 15.34 -8.55
C ARG A 248 -7.83 14.39 -9.44
N VAL A 249 -8.34 13.29 -8.89
CA VAL A 249 -9.19 12.30 -9.58
C VAL A 249 -10.49 12.92 -10.10
N GLY A 250 -11.09 13.83 -9.34
CA GLY A 250 -12.30 14.55 -9.75
C GLY A 250 -12.07 15.52 -10.93
N LYS A 251 -10.82 15.89 -11.19
CA LYS A 251 -10.39 16.78 -12.28
C LYS A 251 -9.18 16.21 -13.02
N PRO A 252 -9.29 15.01 -13.62
CA PRO A 252 -8.13 14.19 -13.99
C PRO A 252 -7.23 14.87 -15.03
N TYR A 253 -7.81 15.67 -15.93
CA TYR A 253 -7.08 16.34 -17.01
C TYR A 253 -6.66 17.78 -16.68
N THR A 254 -6.91 18.25 -15.45
CA THR A 254 -6.50 19.60 -15.03
C THR A 254 -5.03 19.58 -14.61
N ILE A 255 -4.27 20.58 -15.02
CA ILE A 255 -2.91 20.80 -14.52
C ILE A 255 -3.03 21.62 -13.23
N PRO A 256 -2.57 21.11 -12.07
CA PRO A 256 -2.71 21.82 -10.80
C PRO A 256 -1.90 23.11 -10.78
N ALA A 257 -2.40 24.11 -10.06
CA ALA A 257 -1.78 25.44 -10.00
C ALA A 257 -0.42 25.37 -9.30
N LYS A 258 0.56 26.17 -9.72
CA LYS A 258 1.95 26.11 -9.21
C LYS A 258 2.07 26.11 -7.67
N SER A 259 1.18 26.79 -6.96
CA SER A 259 1.12 26.82 -5.49
C SER A 259 0.75 25.48 -4.84
N GLU A 260 0.04 24.60 -5.55
CA GLU A 260 -0.32 23.25 -5.08
C GLU A 260 0.85 22.26 -5.15
N TRP A 261 1.97 22.66 -5.77
CA TRP A 261 3.20 21.86 -5.91
C TRP A 261 4.22 22.14 -4.79
N ASP A 262 4.00 23.20 -4.01
CA ASP A 262 5.04 23.78 -3.17
C ASP A 262 5.44 22.91 -1.96
N GLY A 263 4.63 21.90 -1.60
CA GLY A 263 4.92 20.86 -0.61
C GLY A 263 5.55 19.56 -1.17
N GLN A 264 5.59 19.38 -2.49
CA GLN A 264 6.10 18.17 -3.17
C GLN A 264 7.38 18.43 -3.98
N ARG A 265 8.00 19.61 -3.77
CA ARG A 265 9.08 20.17 -4.62
C ARG A 265 10.36 19.34 -4.74
N ASN A 266 10.60 18.38 -3.86
CA ASN A 266 11.80 17.54 -3.96
C ASN A 266 11.64 16.37 -4.93
N ALA A 267 10.42 15.90 -5.23
CA ALA A 267 10.19 14.71 -6.05
C ALA A 267 9.99 14.98 -7.56
N LEU A 268 9.67 16.22 -7.98
CA LEU A 268 9.22 16.51 -9.35
C LEU A 268 9.91 17.73 -9.97
N LYS A 269 11.24 17.81 -9.89
CA LYS A 269 12.02 18.98 -10.33
C LYS A 269 11.91 19.31 -11.84
N ASN A 270 11.34 18.44 -12.68
CA ASN A 270 11.43 18.59 -14.15
C ASN A 270 10.11 18.61 -14.95
N ASP A 271 8.91 18.57 -14.36
CA ASP A 271 7.70 18.42 -15.19
C ASP A 271 6.49 19.27 -14.75
N ALA A 272 6.54 20.57 -15.08
CA ALA A 272 5.51 21.56 -14.74
C ALA A 272 4.21 21.46 -15.58
N ARG A 273 3.93 20.32 -16.23
CA ARG A 273 2.75 20.16 -17.11
C ARG A 273 1.97 18.88 -16.92
N LYS A 274 2.30 18.05 -15.93
CA LYS A 274 1.52 16.84 -15.65
C LYS A 274 0.10 17.23 -15.20
N THR A 275 -0.88 16.64 -15.84
CA THR A 275 -2.27 16.67 -15.38
C THR A 275 -2.41 15.94 -14.05
N ASN A 276 -3.49 16.19 -13.33
CA ASN A 276 -3.79 15.54 -12.06
C ASN A 276 -3.72 14.01 -12.13
N ILE A 277 -4.23 13.40 -13.20
CA ILE A 277 -4.16 11.94 -13.37
C ILE A 277 -2.76 11.46 -13.73
N GLU A 278 -1.97 12.29 -14.40
CA GLU A 278 -0.55 11.98 -14.64
C GLU A 278 0.25 12.10 -13.35
N LEU A 279 -0.08 13.05 -12.47
CA LEU A 279 0.54 13.19 -11.16
C LEU A 279 0.26 12.00 -10.25
N VAL A 280 -1.01 11.56 -10.22
CA VAL A 280 -1.41 10.31 -9.57
C VAL A 280 -0.56 9.18 -10.16
N ARG A 281 -0.65 8.92 -11.47
CA ARG A 281 0.09 7.81 -12.11
C ARG A 281 1.62 7.87 -12.02
N THR A 282 2.20 9.06 -11.87
CA THR A 282 3.66 9.20 -11.72
C THR A 282 4.11 9.09 -10.29
N ASN A 283 3.16 8.95 -9.35
CA ASN A 283 3.49 8.41 -8.06
C ASN A 283 3.56 6.87 -8.18
N PRO A 284 4.72 6.24 -7.93
CA PRO A 284 4.80 4.78 -7.84
C PRO A 284 3.82 4.14 -6.82
N GLU A 285 3.22 4.96 -5.95
CA GLU A 285 2.25 4.62 -4.90
C GLU A 285 0.77 4.61 -5.35
N THR A 286 0.43 4.98 -6.60
CA THR A 286 -0.96 4.87 -7.16
C THR A 286 -1.02 4.36 -8.59
#